data_AF-A9DHZ0-F1
#
_entry.id   AF-A9DHZ0-F1
#
_cell.length_a   1.000
_cell.length_b   1.000
_cell.length_c   1.000
_cell.angle_alpha   90.00
_cell.angle_beta   90.00
_cell.angle_gamma   90.00
#
_symmetry.space_group_name_H-M   'P 1'
#
loop_
_entity.id
_entity.type
_entity.pdbx_description
1 polymer ?
#
loop_
_entity_poly.entity_id
_entity_poly.type
_entity_poly.pdbx_seq_one_letter_code
_entity_poly.pdbx_strand_id
1 'polypeptide(L)' 'MFTKASLLALAIGGISTFAQAADHLIISEYVEGSSNNKAIEFYNPTNTDIDLN' A
#
# COMPACT_ATOMS: atom_id res chain seq x y z
N MET A 1 -11.64 -11.94 -35.35
CA MET A 1 -12.26 -10.61 -35.46
C MET A 1 -12.66 -10.17 -34.06
N PHE A 2 -11.96 -9.20 -33.46
CA PHE A 2 -12.25 -8.73 -32.11
C PHE A 2 -13.49 -7.82 -32.13
N THR A 3 -14.45 -8.08 -31.25
CA THR A 3 -15.67 -7.26 -31.13
C THR A 3 -15.38 -6.01 -30.30
N LYS A 4 -16.15 -4.93 -30.51
CA LYS A 4 -16.03 -3.69 -29.72
C LYS A 4 -16.17 -3.95 -28.20
N ALA A 5 -16.98 -4.95 -27.82
CA ALA A 5 -17.13 -5.39 -26.45
C ALA A 5 -15.84 -6.04 -25.90
N SER A 6 -15.14 -6.85 -26.69
CA SER A 6 -13.83 -7.41 -26.29
C SER A 6 -12.70 -6.38 -26.23
N LEU A 7 -12.74 -5.32 -27.04
CA LEU A 7 -11.80 -4.19 -26.91
C LEU A 7 -12.06 -3.37 -25.64
N LEU A 8 -13.33 -3.14 -25.29
CA LEU A 8 -13.72 -2.42 -24.07
C LEU A 8 -13.37 -3.21 -22.81
N ALA A 9 -13.58 -4.54 -22.81
CA ALA A 9 -13.20 -5.40 -21.69
C ALA A 9 -11.68 -5.46 -21.47
N LEU A 10 -10.86 -5.48 -22.54
CA LEU A 10 -9.41 -5.40 -22.44
C LEU A 10 -8.95 -4.03 -21.92
N ALA A 11 -9.61 -2.95 -22.35
CA ALA A 11 -9.31 -1.60 -21.89
C ALA A 11 -9.61 -1.42 -20.40
N ILE A 12 -10.68 -2.00 -19.87
CA ILE A 12 -11.05 -1.90 -18.44
C ILE A 12 -10.24 -2.87 -17.57
N GLY A 13 -10.01 -4.11 -18.04
CA GLY A 13 -9.25 -5.13 -17.31
C GLY A 13 -7.75 -4.78 -17.16
N GLY A 14 -7.19 -3.99 -18.08
CA GLY A 14 -5.78 -3.57 -18.03
C GLY A 14 -5.45 -2.50 -17.00
N ILE A 15 -6.45 -1.77 -16.46
CA ILE A 15 -6.23 -0.63 -15.55
C ILE A 15 -6.22 -1.05 -14.06
N SER A 16 -6.48 -2.33 -13.76
CA SER A 16 -6.82 -2.78 -12.40
C SER A 16 -5.64 -3.28 -11.55
N THR A 17 -4.39 -2.85 -11.78
CA THR A 17 -3.22 -3.45 -11.11
C THR A 17 -2.31 -2.49 -10.32
N PHE A 18 -2.82 -1.36 -9.86
CA PHE A 18 -2.04 -0.51 -8.93
C PHE A 18 -2.63 -0.58 -7.51
N ALA A 19 -2.60 -1.76 -6.91
CA ALA A 19 -2.45 -1.81 -5.46
C ALA A 19 -1.00 -1.40 -5.19
N GLN A 20 -0.79 -0.12 -4.89
CA GLN A 20 0.52 0.39 -4.54
C GLN A 20 0.88 -0.23 -3.18
N ALA A 21 1.52 -1.40 -3.21
CA ALA A 21 2.15 -1.95 -2.03
C ALA A 21 3.10 -0.86 -1.52
N ALA A 22 3.00 -0.51 -0.24
CA ALA A 22 4.00 0.35 0.36
C ALA A 22 5.36 -0.31 0.11
N ASP A 23 6.28 0.39 -0.53
CA ASP A 23 7.62 -0.15 -0.85
C ASP A 23 8.65 0.27 0.21
N HIS A 24 8.17 0.98 1.24
CA HIS A 24 8.97 1.66 2.26
C HIS A 24 8.30 1.52 3.63
N LEU A 25 9.08 1.73 4.70
CA LEU A 25 8.57 1.82 6.07
C LEU A 25 7.48 2.89 6.16
N ILE A 26 6.33 2.54 6.75
CA ILE A 26 5.25 3.48 7.00
C ILE A 26 4.86 3.49 8.47
N ILE A 27 4.25 4.60 8.90
CA ILE A 27 3.50 4.66 10.15
C ILE A 27 2.11 4.07 9.87
N SER A 28 1.85 2.88 10.40
CA SER A 28 0.55 2.21 10.25
C SER A 28 -0.47 2.70 11.27
N GLU A 29 -0.03 3.10 12.47
CA GLU A 29 -0.89 3.59 13.54
C GLU A 29 -0.23 4.71 14.35
N TYR A 30 -1.05 5.66 14.79
CA TYR A 30 -0.69 6.67 15.79
C TYR A 30 -1.67 6.58 16.95
N VAL A 31 -1.14 6.37 18.16
CA VAL A 31 -1.93 6.32 19.39
C VAL A 31 -1.67 7.57 20.21
N GLU A 32 -2.74 8.33 20.47
CA GLU A 32 -2.73 9.47 21.38
C GLU A 32 -3.37 9.08 22.72
N GLY A 33 -2.54 8.93 23.75
CA GLY A 33 -2.96 8.81 25.15
C GLY A 33 -2.83 10.14 25.91
N SER A 34 -3.09 10.10 27.21
CA SER A 34 -2.95 11.29 28.06
C SER A 34 -1.47 11.64 28.32
N SER A 35 -1.18 12.94 28.45
CA SER A 35 0.17 13.47 28.72
C SER A 35 1.19 12.99 27.65
N ASN A 36 2.31 12.41 28.09
CA ASN A 36 3.38 11.91 27.23
C ASN A 36 3.18 10.45 26.79
N ASN A 37 2.01 9.86 27.02
CA ASN A 37 1.73 8.50 26.58
C ASN A 37 1.30 8.50 25.11
N LYS A 38 2.28 8.45 24.19
CA LYS A 38 2.06 8.39 22.75
C LYS A 38 2.83 7.22 22.17
N ALA A 39 2.27 6.57 21.15
CA ALA A 39 2.93 5.48 20.45
C ALA A 39 2.73 5.61 18.94
N ILE A 40 3.69 5.08 18.20
CA ILE A 40 3.64 4.99 16.74
C ILE A 40 3.90 3.53 16.39
N GLU A 41 3.05 2.93 15.57
CA GLU A 41 3.30 1.62 14.98
C GLU A 41 3.97 1.81 13.62
N PHE A 42 5.06 1.06 13.41
CA PHE A 42 5.72 0.97 12.12
C PHE A 42 5.36 -0.36 11.46
N TYR A 43 5.04 -0.30 10.17
CA TYR A 43 4.89 -1.49 9.32
C TYR A 43 6.00 -1.50 8.27
N ASN A 44 6.79 -2.58 8.28
CA ASN A 44 7.74 -2.89 7.21
C ASN A 44 7.05 -3.81 6.18
N PRO A 45 6.68 -3.31 5.00
CA PRO A 45 6.04 -4.11 3.95
C PRO A 45 7.01 -4.98 3.15
N THR A 46 8.33 -4.89 3.40
CA THR A 46 9.35 -5.63 2.67
C THR A 46 9.82 -6.86 3.44
N ASN A 47 10.55 -7.74 2.75
CA ASN A 47 11.16 -8.93 3.35
C ASN A 47 12.61 -8.68 3.81
N THR A 48 13.03 -7.42 3.89
CA THR A 48 14.40 -7.05 4.28
C THR A 48 14.38 -6.30 5.59
N ASP A 49 15.37 -6.57 6.44
CA ASP A 49 15.54 -5.83 7.68
C ASP A 49 15.79 -4.34 7.41
N ILE A 50 15.30 -3.48 8.31
CA ILE A 50 15.48 -2.03 8.26
C ILE A 50 16.30 -1.61 9.46
N ASP A 51 17.38 -0.88 9.20
CA ASP A 51 18.17 -0.23 10.26
C ASP A 51 17.50 1.06 10.72
N LEU A 52 17.41 1.25 12.03
CA LEU A 52 16.74 2.39 12.67
C LEU A 52 17.69 3.26 13.52
N ASN A 53 19.01 3.01 13.44
CA ASN A 53 20.03 3.74 14.20
C ASN A 53 20.56 4.98 13.50
#